data_AF-A0A8B8LEZ8-F1
#
_entry.id   AF-A0A8B8LEZ8-F1
#
_cell.length_a   1.000
_cell.length_b   1.000
_cell.length_c   1.000
_cell.angle_alpha   90.00
_cell.angle_beta   90.00
_cell.angle_gamma   90.00
#
_symmetry.space_group_name_H-M   'P 1'
#
loop_
_entity.id
_entity.type
_entity.pdbx_description
1 polymer ?
#
loop_
_entity_poly.entity_id
_entity_poly.type
_entity_poly.pdbx_seq_one_letter_code
_entity_poly.pdbx_strand_id
1 'polypeptide(L)'
;MAEKEAIEAAQRKLRSEFLKVLCSRRPAQVPLTFKIAEPVENPLHQNSVPSVEEKEIMESCPKADIDNLEDSLVEENLYLTIEEGEQGRLPLLILKLKESDKNTKRPAVVFLHSTNKYKEFVRPLLEAYASRGYIAISVDSRYHGERATSTTTYSNALISAWETGKTMPFIYDTVWDLIKLADYLTTQRKDIDPSRIGITGISLGGMHAWFAAAVDPRYTGFRWAIDNDKWQGRVDSIKRLFEKARVDLGKVAIDKEMVEKVWDRIAPGLASQFDSPYSIPIIAPRPLLILNGAEDPRCPLAGLENPVSKAIQAYGKLHCLDNFKFVAEPGIGHQITRLQVKESSDWFDRFLKP
;
A
#
# COMPACT_ATOMS: atom_id res chain seq x y z
N MET A 1 13.14 18.54 -23.88
CA MET A 1 13.48 19.28 -22.64
C MET A 1 12.20 19.84 -22.04
N ALA A 2 11.68 20.97 -22.52
CA ALA A 2 10.45 21.63 -22.04
C ALA A 2 9.25 20.71 -21.69
N GLU A 3 8.91 19.71 -22.52
CA GLU A 3 7.81 18.78 -22.20
C GLU A 3 8.08 17.92 -20.95
N LYS A 4 9.31 17.41 -20.79
CA LYS A 4 9.73 16.68 -19.58
C LYS A 4 9.70 17.59 -18.36
N GLU A 5 10.20 18.82 -18.48
CA GLU A 5 10.16 19.82 -17.40
C GLU A 5 8.72 20.17 -16.98
N ALA A 6 7.80 20.29 -17.94
CA ALA A 6 6.38 20.53 -17.68
C ALA A 6 5.71 19.32 -17.00
N ILE A 7 6.01 18.09 -17.43
CA ILE A 7 5.56 16.86 -16.75
C ILE A 7 6.06 16.86 -15.31
N GLU A 8 7.37 16.99 -15.08
CA GLU A 8 7.96 17.00 -13.75
C GLU A 8 7.42 18.14 -12.86
N ALA A 9 7.13 19.31 -13.43
CA ALA A 9 6.51 20.42 -12.70
C ALA A 9 5.07 20.09 -12.27
N ALA A 10 4.27 19.49 -13.16
CA ALA A 10 2.93 19.00 -12.81
C ALA A 10 2.98 17.89 -11.76
N GLN A 11 3.95 16.96 -11.86
CA GLN A 11 4.21 15.99 -10.81
C GLN A 11 4.51 16.71 -9.48
N ARG A 12 5.54 17.57 -9.43
CA ARG A 12 5.99 18.31 -8.23
C ARG A 12 4.87 19.15 -7.61
N LYS A 13 3.96 19.72 -8.40
CA LYS A 13 2.78 20.43 -7.91
C LYS A 13 1.86 19.47 -7.14
N LEU A 14 1.43 18.38 -7.78
CA LEU A 14 0.61 17.37 -7.12
C LEU A 14 1.35 16.78 -5.90
N ARG A 15 2.70 16.73 -5.99
CA ARG A 15 3.56 16.34 -4.87
C ARG A 15 3.37 17.23 -3.64
N SER A 16 3.47 18.54 -3.82
CA SER A 16 3.25 19.51 -2.75
C SER A 16 1.81 19.49 -2.21
N GLU A 17 0.82 19.30 -3.07
CA GLU A 17 -0.60 19.34 -2.70
C GLU A 17 -1.03 18.16 -1.83
N PHE A 18 -0.57 16.95 -2.14
CA PHE A 18 -0.87 15.78 -1.30
C PHE A 18 -0.14 15.83 0.05
N LEU A 19 1.13 16.25 0.09
CA LEU A 19 1.89 16.42 1.34
C LEU A 19 1.22 17.44 2.29
N LYS A 20 0.67 18.54 1.75
CA LYS A 20 -0.12 19.50 2.55
C LYS A 20 -1.36 18.84 3.18
N VAL A 21 -2.05 17.99 2.42
CA VAL A 21 -3.21 17.24 2.95
C VAL A 21 -2.77 16.25 4.03
N LEU A 22 -1.70 15.47 3.81
CA LEU A 22 -1.15 14.57 4.84
C LEU A 22 -0.84 15.31 6.15
N CYS A 23 -0.19 16.47 6.08
CA CYS A 23 0.17 17.27 7.27
C CYS A 23 -1.03 18.00 7.92
N SER A 24 -2.15 18.17 7.22
CA SER A 24 -3.27 19.03 7.67
C SER A 24 -4.06 18.50 8.87
N ARG A 25 -3.89 17.23 9.25
CA ARG A 25 -4.66 16.54 10.30
C ARG A 25 -3.78 15.59 11.13
N ARG A 26 -2.63 16.08 11.59
CA ARG A 26 -1.63 15.30 12.35
C ARG A 26 -1.31 15.92 13.72
N PRO A 27 -0.86 15.09 14.69
CA PRO A 27 -0.21 15.58 15.90
C PRO A 27 1.15 16.22 15.57
N ALA A 28 1.89 16.62 16.61
CA ALA A 28 3.26 17.08 16.43
C ALA A 28 4.15 15.97 15.81
N GLN A 29 5.08 16.36 14.93
CA GLN A 29 6.11 15.44 14.44
C GLN A 29 7.16 15.22 15.54
N VAL A 30 7.48 13.95 15.79
CA VAL A 30 8.52 13.55 16.75
C VAL A 30 9.81 13.13 16.03
N PRO A 31 10.97 13.09 16.71
CA PRO A 31 12.19 12.53 16.12
C PRO A 31 12.01 11.07 15.71
N LEU A 32 12.35 10.76 14.45
CA LEU A 32 12.28 9.42 13.90
C LEU A 32 13.29 8.49 14.58
N THR A 33 12.78 7.69 15.52
CA THR A 33 13.55 6.79 16.39
C THR A 33 13.06 5.36 16.22
N PHE A 34 13.88 4.38 16.59
CA PHE A 34 13.48 2.98 16.61
C PHE A 34 13.86 2.29 17.90
N LYS A 35 13.14 1.23 18.24
CA LYS A 35 13.52 0.24 19.27
C LYS A 35 13.27 -1.18 18.74
N ILE A 36 14.00 -2.15 19.28
CA ILE A 36 13.76 -3.57 19.01
C ILE A 36 12.40 -3.98 19.60
N ALA A 37 11.73 -4.92 18.95
CA ALA A 37 10.50 -5.55 19.37
C ALA A 37 10.71 -7.08 19.48
N GLU A 38 9.91 -7.73 20.32
CA GLU A 38 9.81 -9.20 20.31
C GLU A 38 8.95 -9.67 19.12
N PRO A 39 9.13 -10.91 18.62
CA PRO A 39 8.24 -11.49 17.61
C PRO A 39 6.78 -11.63 18.11
N VAL A 40 5.82 -11.42 17.21
CA VAL A 40 4.39 -11.57 17.53
C VAL A 40 3.95 -13.01 17.31
N GLU A 41 3.97 -13.83 18.35
CA GLU A 41 3.51 -15.22 18.32
C GLU A 41 1.99 -15.34 17.99
N ASN A 42 1.19 -14.42 18.53
CA ASN A 42 -0.28 -14.49 18.52
C ASN A 42 -0.89 -13.17 18.03
N PRO A 43 -0.87 -12.90 16.70
CA PRO A 43 -1.34 -11.63 16.14
C PRO A 43 -2.87 -11.46 16.26
N LEU A 44 -3.33 -10.21 16.43
CA LEU A 44 -4.76 -9.90 16.54
C LEU A 44 -5.47 -10.02 15.19
N HIS A 45 -6.17 -11.14 15.00
CA HIS A 45 -7.07 -11.37 13.87
C HIS A 45 -8.30 -10.45 13.94
N GLN A 46 -8.34 -9.38 13.13
CA GLN A 46 -9.50 -8.47 13.06
C GLN A 46 -10.64 -9.00 12.17
N ASN A 47 -10.38 -10.03 11.39
CA ASN A 47 -11.34 -10.79 10.58
C ASN A 47 -10.97 -12.28 10.68
N SER A 48 -11.51 -13.15 9.83
CA SER A 48 -11.09 -14.55 9.73
C SER A 48 -9.57 -14.72 9.63
N VAL A 49 -9.08 -15.78 10.29
CA VAL A 49 -7.73 -16.32 10.13
C VAL A 49 -7.43 -16.53 8.64
N PRO A 50 -6.20 -16.27 8.15
CA PRO A 50 -5.79 -16.58 6.78
C PRO A 50 -6.19 -17.99 6.35
N SER A 51 -6.91 -18.08 5.23
CA SER A 51 -7.31 -19.35 4.62
C SER A 51 -6.09 -20.13 4.14
N VAL A 52 -6.24 -21.45 3.98
CA VAL A 52 -5.18 -22.31 3.43
C VAL A 52 -4.81 -21.87 2.01
N GLU A 53 -5.80 -21.56 1.18
CA GLU A 53 -5.61 -21.07 -0.18
C GLU A 53 -4.83 -19.74 -0.25
N GLU A 54 -5.14 -18.75 0.60
CA GLU A 54 -4.35 -17.50 0.68
C GLU A 54 -2.88 -17.79 1.01
N LYS A 55 -2.60 -18.74 1.91
CA LYS A 55 -1.24 -19.13 2.30
C LYS A 55 -0.52 -19.82 1.14
N GLU A 56 -1.10 -20.88 0.58
CA GLU A 56 -0.52 -21.63 -0.54
C GLU A 56 -0.22 -20.74 -1.76
N ILE A 57 -1.06 -19.73 -2.01
CA ILE A 57 -0.85 -18.77 -3.09
C ILE A 57 0.36 -17.87 -2.80
N MET A 58 0.54 -17.40 -1.56
CA MET A 58 1.73 -16.64 -1.19
C MET A 58 3.00 -17.52 -1.12
N GLU A 59 2.88 -18.76 -0.65
CA GLU A 59 3.94 -19.77 -0.63
C GLU A 59 4.39 -20.17 -2.04
N SER A 60 3.51 -20.04 -3.05
CA SER A 60 3.87 -20.23 -4.47
C SER A 60 4.74 -19.14 -5.07
N CYS A 61 5.10 -18.11 -4.31
CA CYS A 61 6.10 -17.13 -4.72
C CYS A 61 7.43 -17.84 -5.00
N PRO A 62 8.04 -17.69 -6.20
CA PRO A 62 9.29 -18.37 -6.50
C PRO A 62 10.35 -17.98 -5.46
N LYS A 63 10.89 -18.98 -4.76
CA LYS A 63 12.02 -18.86 -3.83
C LYS A 63 13.32 -19.16 -4.58
N ALA A 64 14.47 -18.74 -4.03
CA ALA A 64 15.76 -19.25 -4.48
C ALA A 64 15.98 -20.67 -3.92
N ASP A 65 16.71 -21.49 -4.67
CA ASP A 65 17.10 -22.85 -4.23
C ASP A 65 18.23 -22.73 -3.18
N ILE A 66 17.90 -22.99 -1.92
CA ILE A 66 18.78 -22.78 -0.75
C ILE A 66 18.53 -23.91 0.25
N ASP A 67 19.55 -24.75 0.48
CA ASP A 67 19.56 -25.76 1.53
C ASP A 67 19.27 -25.12 2.90
N ASN A 68 18.30 -25.67 3.64
CA ASN A 68 17.87 -25.19 4.95
C ASN A 68 17.64 -23.65 4.98
N LEU A 69 16.78 -23.17 4.07
CA LEU A 69 16.42 -21.75 3.98
C LEU A 69 15.99 -21.14 5.33
N GLU A 70 15.24 -21.87 6.15
CA GLU A 70 14.80 -21.41 7.48
C GLU A 70 15.99 -21.10 8.40
N ASP A 71 16.97 -22.01 8.49
CA ASP A 71 18.24 -21.77 9.20
C ASP A 71 19.08 -20.64 8.58
N SER A 72 18.84 -20.28 7.32
CA SER A 72 19.55 -19.22 6.61
C SER A 72 18.92 -17.83 6.76
N LEU A 73 17.71 -17.72 7.31
CA LEU A 73 17.01 -16.46 7.52
C LEU A 73 17.41 -15.76 8.84
N VAL A 74 17.21 -14.43 8.86
CA VAL A 74 17.27 -13.56 10.03
C VAL A 74 15.95 -12.80 10.08
N GLU A 75 15.32 -12.81 11.26
CA GLU A 75 14.15 -12.00 11.57
C GLU A 75 14.55 -10.81 12.45
N GLU A 76 14.07 -9.62 12.10
CA GLU A 76 14.18 -8.41 12.92
C GLU A 76 12.76 -7.85 13.12
N ASN A 77 12.27 -7.83 14.37
CA ASN A 77 11.05 -7.11 14.72
C ASN A 77 11.44 -5.76 15.35
N LEU A 78 10.82 -4.68 14.88
CA LEU A 78 11.16 -3.30 15.28
C LEU A 78 9.89 -2.46 15.47
N TYR A 79 9.98 -1.43 16.30
CA TYR A 79 9.04 -0.33 16.32
C TYR A 79 9.73 0.95 15.87
N LEU A 80 9.19 1.65 14.86
CA LEU A 80 9.56 3.04 14.56
C LEU A 80 8.59 3.98 15.29
N THR A 81 9.12 5.02 15.95
CA THR A 81 8.32 6.14 16.46
C THR A 81 8.26 7.22 15.40
N ILE A 82 7.07 7.46 14.86
CA ILE A 82 6.81 8.36 13.72
C ILE A 82 5.99 9.59 14.15
N GLU A 83 5.08 9.41 15.11
CA GLU A 83 4.22 10.44 15.71
C GLU A 83 4.00 10.13 17.20
N GLU A 84 3.35 11.05 17.92
CA GLU A 84 2.87 10.80 19.28
C GLU A 84 1.69 9.79 19.33
N GLY A 85 1.60 9.03 20.42
CA GLY A 85 0.52 8.08 20.68
C GLY A 85 0.66 6.73 19.96
N GLU A 86 -0.18 5.75 20.32
CA GLU A 86 -0.05 4.35 19.87
C GLU A 86 -0.10 4.16 18.35
N GLN A 87 -0.86 5.00 17.62
CA GLN A 87 -0.87 4.94 16.16
C GLN A 87 0.41 5.49 15.55
N GLY A 88 1.14 6.36 16.23
CA GLY A 88 2.46 6.87 15.82
C GLY A 88 3.60 5.86 15.98
N ARG A 89 3.39 4.76 16.70
CA ARG A 89 4.27 3.58 16.74
C ARG A 89 3.98 2.69 15.52
N LEU A 90 4.93 2.54 14.60
CA LEU A 90 4.84 1.64 13.44
C LEU A 90 5.59 0.32 13.73
N PRO A 91 4.89 -0.82 13.82
CA PRO A 91 5.50 -2.15 13.93
C PRO A 91 6.02 -2.64 12.57
N LEU A 92 7.25 -3.14 12.55
CA LEU A 92 7.95 -3.74 11.40
C LEU A 92 8.27 -5.20 11.71
N LEU A 93 8.06 -6.06 10.73
CA LEU A 93 8.64 -7.40 10.61
C LEU A 93 9.59 -7.38 9.41
N ILE A 94 10.86 -7.75 9.59
CA ILE A 94 11.86 -7.80 8.52
C ILE A 94 12.42 -9.21 8.44
N LEU A 95 12.38 -9.82 7.24
CA LEU A 95 13.14 -11.03 6.92
C LEU A 95 14.24 -10.73 5.91
N LYS A 96 15.43 -11.28 6.15
CA LYS A 96 16.59 -11.20 5.25
C LYS A 96 17.46 -12.43 5.43
N LEU A 97 18.22 -12.84 4.40
CA LEU A 97 19.25 -13.89 4.58
C LEU A 97 20.38 -13.41 5.51
N LYS A 98 21.00 -14.36 6.23
CA LYS A 98 22.25 -14.17 6.97
C LYS A 98 23.36 -13.68 6.03
N GLU A 99 24.14 -12.69 6.48
CA GLU A 99 25.21 -12.07 5.68
C GLU A 99 26.54 -12.81 5.84
N SER A 100 27.18 -13.13 4.70
CA SER A 100 28.60 -13.51 4.64
C SER A 100 29.51 -12.28 4.55
N ASP A 101 29.08 -11.22 3.86
CA ASP A 101 29.72 -9.90 3.83
C ASP A 101 28.74 -8.82 4.33
N LYS A 102 29.23 -7.95 5.23
CA LYS A 102 28.48 -6.86 5.86
C LYS A 102 28.62 -5.52 5.13
N ASN A 103 29.39 -5.47 4.05
CA ASN A 103 29.58 -4.27 3.22
C ASN A 103 28.62 -4.25 2.01
N THR A 104 28.13 -5.41 1.58
CA THR A 104 27.22 -5.58 0.45
C THR A 104 25.83 -5.05 0.75
N LYS A 105 25.48 -3.92 0.12
CA LYS A 105 24.13 -3.32 0.21
C LYS A 105 23.12 -4.07 -0.64
N ARG A 106 22.00 -4.44 -0.01
CA ARG A 106 20.93 -5.24 -0.61
C ARG A 106 19.75 -4.38 -1.07
N PRO A 107 19.01 -4.80 -2.10
CA PRO A 107 17.74 -4.20 -2.43
C PRO A 107 16.70 -4.52 -1.34
N ALA A 108 15.73 -3.63 -1.15
CA ALA A 108 14.68 -3.80 -0.16
C ALA A 108 13.30 -3.83 -0.82
N VAL A 109 12.36 -4.60 -0.29
CA VAL A 109 10.94 -4.56 -0.73
C VAL A 109 10.04 -4.48 0.50
N VAL A 110 9.20 -3.43 0.54
CA VAL A 110 8.20 -3.23 1.58
C VAL A 110 6.85 -3.82 1.13
N PHE A 111 6.24 -4.64 1.97
CA PHE A 111 4.97 -5.32 1.75
C PHE A 111 3.88 -4.77 2.66
N LEU A 112 2.68 -4.56 2.10
CA LEU A 112 1.51 -4.09 2.83
C LEU A 112 0.37 -5.12 2.75
N HIS A 113 -0.17 -5.49 3.91
CA HIS A 113 -1.23 -6.48 4.08
C HIS A 113 -2.63 -5.93 3.70
N SER A 114 -3.58 -6.82 3.42
CA SER A 114 -4.99 -6.44 3.15
C SER A 114 -5.73 -5.94 4.40
N THR A 115 -6.92 -5.34 4.20
CA THR A 115 -7.81 -4.90 5.28
C THR A 115 -8.06 -6.00 6.30
N ASN A 116 -8.02 -5.65 7.59
CA ASN A 116 -8.21 -6.56 8.74
C ASN A 116 -7.21 -7.73 8.83
N LYS A 117 -6.11 -7.69 8.05
CA LYS A 117 -4.91 -8.53 8.23
C LYS A 117 -3.86 -7.74 9.06
N TYR A 118 -2.64 -8.28 9.14
CA TYR A 118 -1.53 -7.84 9.99
C TYR A 118 -0.19 -8.17 9.30
N LYS A 119 0.95 -7.64 9.77
CA LYS A 119 2.25 -7.73 9.08
C LYS A 119 2.77 -9.16 8.86
N GLU A 120 2.50 -10.08 9.78
CA GLU A 120 2.88 -11.49 9.69
C GLU A 120 2.08 -12.25 8.60
N PHE A 121 0.95 -11.73 8.12
CA PHE A 121 0.13 -12.38 7.09
C PHE A 121 0.91 -12.64 5.80
N VAL A 122 1.79 -11.71 5.41
CA VAL A 122 2.58 -11.80 4.18
C VAL A 122 3.93 -12.51 4.36
N ARG A 123 4.17 -13.16 5.50
CA ARG A 123 5.43 -13.86 5.83
C ARG A 123 5.95 -14.79 4.71
N PRO A 124 5.14 -15.61 4.01
CA PRO A 124 5.65 -16.44 2.92
C PRO A 124 6.23 -15.64 1.73
N LEU A 125 5.71 -14.44 1.48
CA LEU A 125 6.28 -13.51 0.50
C LEU A 125 7.62 -12.93 1.01
N LEU A 126 7.70 -12.60 2.31
CA LEU A 126 8.94 -12.10 2.92
C LEU A 126 10.06 -13.15 2.84
N GLU A 127 9.77 -14.41 3.13
CA GLU A 127 10.71 -15.53 2.98
C GLU A 127 11.18 -15.69 1.53
N ALA A 128 10.26 -15.67 0.57
CA ALA A 128 10.58 -15.83 -0.84
C ALA A 128 11.49 -14.71 -1.35
N TYR A 129 11.22 -13.46 -0.98
CA TYR A 129 12.07 -12.33 -1.36
C TYR A 129 13.39 -12.33 -0.57
N ALA A 130 13.39 -12.68 0.72
CA ALA A 130 14.62 -12.83 1.49
C ALA A 130 15.55 -13.87 0.84
N SER A 131 15.03 -15.05 0.44
CA SER A 131 15.79 -16.08 -0.28
C SER A 131 16.40 -15.56 -1.60
N ARG A 132 15.73 -14.61 -2.26
CA ARG A 132 16.18 -13.95 -3.51
C ARG A 132 17.18 -12.82 -3.29
N GLY A 133 17.67 -12.63 -2.06
CA GLY A 133 18.69 -11.65 -1.71
C GLY A 133 18.15 -10.28 -1.29
N TYR A 134 16.83 -10.12 -1.16
CA TYR A 134 16.23 -8.87 -0.66
C TYR A 134 16.30 -8.76 0.86
N ILE A 135 16.18 -7.54 1.35
CA ILE A 135 15.68 -7.25 2.70
C ILE A 135 14.17 -7.02 2.56
N ALA A 136 13.36 -7.99 2.99
CA ALA A 136 11.92 -7.94 2.85
C ALA A 136 11.28 -7.42 4.14
N ILE A 137 10.50 -6.34 4.06
CA ILE A 137 9.88 -5.66 5.21
C ILE A 137 8.36 -5.78 5.09
N SER A 138 7.65 -6.04 6.19
CA SER A 138 6.20 -5.89 6.32
C SER A 138 5.89 -4.98 7.49
N VAL A 139 4.79 -4.22 7.43
CA VAL A 139 4.38 -3.30 8.49
C VAL A 139 2.89 -3.39 8.80
N ASP A 140 2.55 -3.19 10.08
CA ASP A 140 1.16 -3.07 10.49
C ASP A 140 0.60 -1.70 10.09
N SER A 141 -0.42 -1.71 9.24
CA SER A 141 -1.14 -0.51 8.83
C SER A 141 -1.79 0.18 10.04
N ARG A 142 -2.10 1.48 9.94
CA ARG A 142 -2.83 2.18 11.01
C ARG A 142 -4.09 1.41 11.39
N TYR A 143 -4.33 1.25 12.69
CA TYR A 143 -5.46 0.52 13.29
C TYR A 143 -5.54 -1.00 12.98
N HIS A 144 -4.44 -1.62 12.53
CA HIS A 144 -4.32 -3.05 12.21
C HIS A 144 -3.22 -3.74 13.03
N GLY A 145 -3.25 -5.08 13.12
CA GLY A 145 -2.24 -5.88 13.83
C GLY A 145 -1.99 -5.38 15.26
N GLU A 146 -0.74 -5.09 15.62
CA GLU A 146 -0.39 -4.54 16.94
C GLU A 146 -0.91 -3.11 17.20
N ARG A 147 -1.33 -2.38 16.15
CA ARG A 147 -1.99 -1.08 16.26
C ARG A 147 -3.50 -1.22 16.46
N ALA A 148 -4.01 -2.44 16.57
CA ALA A 148 -5.39 -2.74 16.89
C ALA A 148 -5.54 -3.25 18.34
N THR A 149 -6.69 -2.94 18.94
CA THR A 149 -7.10 -3.39 20.29
C THR A 149 -8.33 -4.29 20.26
N SER A 150 -8.99 -4.40 19.10
CA SER A 150 -10.18 -5.21 18.86
C SER A 150 -10.36 -5.47 17.36
N THR A 151 -11.25 -6.41 17.04
CA THR A 151 -11.77 -6.64 15.68
C THR A 151 -12.47 -5.40 15.09
N THR A 152 -12.83 -4.42 15.91
CA THR A 152 -13.54 -3.21 15.47
C THR A 152 -12.66 -1.96 15.38
N THR A 153 -11.38 -2.01 15.76
CA THR A 153 -10.55 -0.80 15.89
C THR A 153 -10.45 -0.01 14.58
N TYR A 154 -10.28 -0.66 13.42
CA TYR A 154 -10.28 0.02 12.12
C TYR A 154 -11.64 0.63 11.76
N SER A 155 -12.76 -0.10 11.96
CA SER A 155 -14.10 0.45 11.69
C SER A 155 -14.46 1.63 12.59
N ASN A 156 -14.01 1.59 13.84
CA ASN A 156 -14.29 2.65 14.82
C ASN A 156 -13.43 3.89 14.55
N ALA A 157 -12.18 3.71 14.10
CA ALA A 157 -11.34 4.81 13.62
C ALA A 157 -11.95 5.50 12.38
N LEU A 158 -12.43 4.72 11.40
CA LEU A 158 -13.14 5.23 10.22
C LEU A 158 -14.39 6.05 10.60
N ILE A 159 -15.22 5.54 11.52
CA ILE A 159 -16.40 6.25 12.03
C ILE A 159 -15.99 7.55 12.74
N SER A 160 -14.97 7.51 13.61
CA SER A 160 -14.49 8.70 14.32
C SER A 160 -13.88 9.74 13.37
N ALA A 161 -13.25 9.33 12.27
CA ALA A 161 -12.77 10.22 11.23
C ALA A 161 -13.91 10.88 10.44
N TRP A 162 -15.01 10.14 10.21
CA TRP A 162 -16.24 10.70 9.65
C TRP A 162 -16.87 11.74 10.58
N GLU A 163 -17.11 11.38 11.85
CA GLU A 163 -17.74 12.27 12.83
C GLU A 163 -16.87 13.50 13.10
N THR A 164 -15.60 13.32 13.44
CA THR A 164 -14.73 14.42 13.92
C THR A 164 -13.96 15.13 12.80
N GLY A 165 -13.61 14.44 11.71
CA GLY A 165 -12.73 14.96 10.66
C GLY A 165 -11.27 15.15 11.09
N LYS A 166 -10.85 14.63 12.25
CA LYS A 166 -9.53 14.90 12.85
C LYS A 166 -8.40 13.96 12.41
N THR A 167 -8.72 12.86 11.73
CA THR A 167 -7.78 11.84 11.23
C THR A 167 -8.15 11.44 9.80
N MET A 168 -7.33 10.62 9.13
CA MET A 168 -7.56 10.10 7.78
C MET A 168 -7.18 8.61 7.69
N PRO A 169 -7.83 7.76 8.51
CA PRO A 169 -7.37 6.41 8.86
C PRO A 169 -7.48 5.41 7.71
N PHE A 170 -8.23 5.75 6.64
CA PHE A 170 -8.49 4.86 5.52
C PHE A 170 -7.21 4.53 4.75
N ILE A 171 -6.55 5.55 4.21
CA ILE A 171 -5.32 5.43 3.41
C ILE A 171 -4.22 6.35 3.94
N TYR A 172 -4.53 7.64 4.08
CA TYR A 172 -3.54 8.70 4.20
C TYR A 172 -2.69 8.62 5.48
N ASP A 173 -3.24 8.08 6.57
CA ASP A 173 -2.47 7.93 7.82
C ASP A 173 -1.35 6.88 7.73
N THR A 174 -1.56 5.77 7.02
CA THR A 174 -0.51 4.77 6.75
C THR A 174 0.48 5.27 5.69
N VAL A 175 0.06 6.12 4.75
CA VAL A 175 0.95 6.66 3.70
C VAL A 175 2.07 7.52 4.29
N TRP A 176 1.75 8.31 5.31
CA TRP A 176 2.75 9.07 6.06
C TRP A 176 3.75 8.15 6.78
N ASP A 177 3.28 7.04 7.36
CA ASP A 177 4.16 6.03 7.94
C ASP A 177 5.12 5.44 6.90
N LEU A 178 4.67 5.24 5.67
CA LEU A 178 5.51 4.71 4.58
C LEU A 178 6.54 5.73 4.06
N ILE A 179 6.21 7.03 4.06
CA ILE A 179 7.20 8.10 3.82
C ILE A 179 8.29 8.08 4.92
N LYS A 180 7.87 7.97 6.18
CA LYS A 180 8.77 7.98 7.34
C LYS A 180 9.54 6.65 7.51
N LEU A 181 9.00 5.55 6.99
CA LEU A 181 9.72 4.30 6.79
C LEU A 181 10.80 4.47 5.71
N ALA A 182 10.51 5.15 4.59
CA ALA A 182 11.51 5.44 3.57
C ALA A 182 12.66 6.32 4.13
N ASP A 183 12.34 7.34 4.95
CA ASP A 183 13.36 8.10 5.71
C ASP A 183 14.26 7.14 6.55
N TYR A 184 13.67 6.20 7.30
CA TYR A 184 14.42 5.23 8.10
C TYR A 184 15.28 4.28 7.26
N LEU A 185 14.71 3.66 6.21
CA LEU A 185 15.38 2.69 5.35
C LEU A 185 16.52 3.34 4.52
N THR A 186 16.44 4.64 4.22
CA THR A 186 17.47 5.35 3.45
C THR A 186 18.55 6.01 4.32
N THR A 187 18.24 6.43 5.56
CA THR A 187 19.17 7.18 6.42
C THR A 187 19.76 6.36 7.57
N GLN A 188 19.07 5.35 8.09
CA GLN A 188 19.49 4.59 9.28
C GLN A 188 19.91 3.13 8.96
N ARG A 189 19.37 2.52 7.90
CA ARG A 189 19.76 1.16 7.47
C ARG A 189 20.99 1.17 6.58
N LYS A 190 22.11 0.63 7.09
CA LYS A 190 23.39 0.55 6.36
C LYS A 190 23.45 -0.61 5.37
N ASP A 191 22.68 -1.67 5.63
CA ASP A 191 22.56 -2.89 4.83
C ASP A 191 21.65 -2.73 3.59
N ILE A 192 20.90 -1.63 3.51
CA ILE A 192 20.02 -1.29 2.39
C ILE A 192 20.73 -0.38 1.37
N ASP A 193 20.47 -0.65 0.10
CA ASP A 193 20.75 0.25 -1.01
C ASP A 193 19.58 1.25 -1.20
N PRO A 194 19.77 2.55 -0.90
CA PRO A 194 18.69 3.53 -0.99
C PRO A 194 18.21 3.79 -2.43
N SER A 195 18.96 3.34 -3.45
CA SER A 195 18.54 3.43 -4.85
C SER A 195 17.65 2.26 -5.29
N ARG A 196 17.59 1.16 -4.52
CA ARG A 196 16.90 -0.08 -4.88
C ARG A 196 15.87 -0.52 -3.82
N ILE A 197 14.99 0.40 -3.46
CA ILE A 197 13.84 0.15 -2.57
C ILE A 197 12.55 0.05 -3.41
N GLY A 198 11.87 -1.09 -3.30
CA GLY A 198 10.55 -1.36 -3.85
C GLY A 198 9.45 -1.36 -2.79
N ILE A 199 8.20 -1.25 -3.24
CA ILE A 199 7.02 -1.30 -2.37
C ILE A 199 5.83 -1.93 -3.10
N THR A 200 5.11 -2.84 -2.42
CA THR A 200 3.98 -3.60 -2.96
C THR A 200 2.97 -3.97 -1.86
N GLY A 201 1.77 -4.41 -2.24
CA GLY A 201 0.75 -4.80 -1.28
C GLY A 201 -0.53 -5.32 -1.91
N ILE A 202 -1.38 -5.91 -1.07
CA ILE A 202 -2.60 -6.62 -1.49
C ILE A 202 -3.84 -5.82 -1.05
N SER A 203 -4.81 -5.59 -1.95
CA SER A 203 -6.08 -4.89 -1.65
C SER A 203 -5.86 -3.49 -1.02
N LEU A 204 -6.32 -3.22 0.21
CA LEU A 204 -6.01 -1.99 0.95
C LEU A 204 -4.51 -1.75 1.14
N GLY A 205 -3.73 -2.79 1.44
CA GLY A 205 -2.28 -2.69 1.49
C GLY A 205 -1.70 -2.39 0.12
N GLY A 206 -2.36 -2.89 -0.93
CA GLY A 206 -2.21 -2.39 -2.29
C GLY A 206 -2.40 -0.89 -2.29
N MET A 207 -3.58 -0.37 -1.92
CA MET A 207 -3.83 1.07 -1.83
C MET A 207 -2.83 1.87 -0.99
N HIS A 208 -2.19 1.32 0.05
CA HIS A 208 -1.12 2.00 0.80
C HIS A 208 0.24 1.96 0.10
N ALA A 209 0.69 0.79 -0.36
CA ALA A 209 1.93 0.60 -1.10
C ALA A 209 1.92 1.36 -2.42
N TRP A 210 0.76 1.36 -3.06
CA TRP A 210 0.48 2.22 -4.17
C TRP A 210 0.43 3.68 -3.69
N PHE A 211 -0.37 4.10 -2.71
CA PHE A 211 -0.31 5.50 -2.21
C PHE A 211 1.04 5.93 -1.57
N ALA A 212 2.05 5.06 -1.56
CA ALA A 212 3.45 5.33 -1.28
C ALA A 212 4.38 4.97 -2.48
N ALA A 213 3.96 5.22 -3.73
CA ALA A 213 4.79 5.12 -4.95
C ALA A 213 4.57 6.15 -6.15
N ALA A 214 4.04 7.38 -5.97
CA ALA A 214 3.96 8.50 -6.99
C ALA A 214 4.33 10.00 -6.62
N VAL A 215 3.56 10.76 -5.80
CA VAL A 215 4.06 11.79 -4.82
C VAL A 215 4.59 11.24 -3.49
N ASP A 216 3.81 10.41 -2.79
CA ASP A 216 3.61 9.07 -3.32
C ASP A 216 2.15 8.43 -3.53
N PRO A 217 0.97 9.13 -3.56
CA PRO A 217 -0.41 8.64 -3.75
C PRO A 217 -0.70 7.98 -5.11
N ARG A 218 -1.72 7.09 -5.16
CA ARG A 218 -2.02 6.18 -6.29
C ARG A 218 -3.21 5.29 -5.88
N TYR A 219 -4.41 5.42 -6.43
CA TYR A 219 -5.33 4.25 -6.59
C TYR A 219 -6.51 4.52 -7.53
N THR A 220 -7.07 3.43 -8.06
CA THR A 220 -7.83 3.43 -9.31
C THR A 220 -9.29 3.82 -9.21
N GLY A 221 -9.74 4.65 -10.16
CA GLY A 221 -11.12 4.86 -10.57
C GLY A 221 -12.12 5.40 -9.55
N PHE A 222 -11.73 6.16 -8.52
CA PHE A 222 -12.70 6.62 -7.51
C PHE A 222 -13.80 7.53 -8.09
N ARG A 223 -13.43 8.57 -8.84
CA ARG A 223 -14.38 9.48 -9.50
C ARG A 223 -15.20 8.74 -10.55
N TRP A 224 -14.56 7.89 -11.35
CA TRP A 224 -15.27 7.07 -12.36
C TRP A 224 -16.31 6.13 -11.72
N ALA A 225 -15.96 5.42 -10.65
CA ALA A 225 -16.87 4.49 -9.97
C ALA A 225 -18.03 5.22 -9.29
N ILE A 226 -17.80 6.43 -8.80
CA ILE A 226 -18.81 7.36 -8.28
C ILE A 226 -19.73 7.86 -9.42
N ASP A 227 -19.19 8.19 -10.58
CA ASP A 227 -19.95 8.74 -11.71
C ASP A 227 -20.71 7.69 -12.55
N ASN A 228 -20.35 6.41 -12.46
CA ASN A 228 -20.95 5.30 -13.23
C ASN A 228 -21.69 4.28 -12.33
N ASP A 229 -21.99 4.64 -11.08
CA ASP A 229 -22.63 3.81 -10.07
C ASP A 229 -22.01 2.41 -9.91
N LYS A 230 -20.68 2.35 -9.83
CA LYS A 230 -19.85 1.15 -9.54
C LYS A 230 -19.11 1.25 -8.20
N TRP A 231 -19.61 2.07 -7.27
CA TRP A 231 -18.98 2.35 -5.97
C TRP A 231 -19.29 1.30 -4.89
N GLN A 232 -20.22 0.37 -5.13
CA GLN A 232 -20.81 -0.51 -4.11
C GLN A 232 -19.78 -1.46 -3.48
N GLY A 233 -18.90 -2.10 -4.27
CA GLY A 233 -17.86 -2.99 -3.75
C GLY A 233 -16.87 -2.30 -2.80
N ARG A 234 -16.73 -0.96 -2.88
CA ARG A 234 -15.91 -0.15 -1.96
C ARG A 234 -16.70 0.27 -0.73
N VAL A 235 -17.99 0.55 -0.88
CA VAL A 235 -18.92 0.77 0.24
C VAL A 235 -19.00 -0.46 1.13
N ASP A 236 -19.22 -1.65 0.55
CA ASP A 236 -19.31 -2.91 1.31
C ASP A 236 -18.00 -3.25 2.03
N SER A 237 -16.84 -2.88 1.46
CA SER A 237 -15.53 -3.10 2.07
C SER A 237 -15.33 -2.36 3.41
N ILE A 238 -16.07 -1.27 3.66
CA ILE A 238 -16.08 -0.55 4.95
C ILE A 238 -17.52 -0.25 5.43
N LYS A 239 -18.47 -1.16 5.16
CA LYS A 239 -19.93 -0.95 5.25
C LYS A 239 -20.43 -0.26 6.54
N ARG A 240 -19.84 -0.60 7.70
CA ARG A 240 -20.16 0.00 9.00
C ARG A 240 -20.04 1.52 9.01
N LEU A 241 -19.06 2.08 8.29
CA LEU A 241 -18.91 3.52 8.14
C LEU A 241 -20.07 4.11 7.34
N PHE A 242 -20.38 3.54 6.18
CA PHE A 242 -21.41 4.08 5.30
C PHE A 242 -22.81 3.95 5.89
N GLU A 243 -23.12 2.89 6.63
CA GLU A 243 -24.38 2.80 7.39
C GLU A 243 -24.47 3.84 8.51
N LYS A 244 -23.37 4.11 9.23
CA LYS A 244 -23.32 5.17 10.25
C LYS A 244 -23.53 6.55 9.62
N ALA A 245 -22.82 6.86 8.53
CA ALA A 245 -22.99 8.09 7.77
C ALA A 245 -24.42 8.24 7.17
N ARG A 246 -25.03 7.14 6.72
CA ARG A 246 -26.42 7.11 6.25
C ARG A 246 -27.40 7.51 7.35
N VAL A 247 -27.23 6.96 8.56
CA VAL A 247 -28.04 7.30 9.75
C VAL A 247 -27.81 8.75 10.16
N ASP A 248 -26.55 9.20 10.25
CA ASP A 248 -26.19 10.58 10.63
C ASP A 248 -26.75 11.63 9.66
N LEU A 249 -26.87 11.29 8.37
CA LEU A 249 -27.45 12.15 7.32
C LEU A 249 -28.96 11.94 7.12
N GLY A 250 -29.61 11.12 7.95
CA GLY A 250 -31.06 10.87 7.88
C GLY A 250 -31.54 10.17 6.61
N LYS A 251 -30.65 9.50 5.85
CA LYS A 251 -30.97 8.92 4.55
C LYS A 251 -31.58 7.52 4.66
N VAL A 252 -32.55 7.23 3.79
CA VAL A 252 -33.20 5.90 3.71
C VAL A 252 -32.27 4.85 3.08
N ALA A 253 -31.44 5.27 2.11
CA ALA A 253 -30.47 4.41 1.41
C ALA A 253 -29.10 5.10 1.29
N ILE A 254 -28.07 4.32 0.92
CA ILE A 254 -26.76 4.86 0.53
C ILE A 254 -26.86 5.35 -0.92
N ASP A 255 -26.43 6.57 -1.19
CA ASP A 255 -26.43 7.18 -2.53
C ASP A 255 -25.11 7.87 -2.88
N LYS A 256 -24.97 8.26 -4.16
CA LYS A 256 -23.75 8.88 -4.71
C LYS A 256 -23.27 10.10 -3.90
N GLU A 257 -24.17 11.02 -3.55
CA GLU A 257 -23.85 12.24 -2.79
C GLU A 257 -23.36 11.92 -1.38
N MET A 258 -23.95 10.89 -0.75
CA MET A 258 -23.49 10.37 0.54
C MET A 258 -22.10 9.74 0.44
N VAL A 259 -21.84 8.98 -0.64
CA VAL A 259 -20.55 8.34 -0.90
C VAL A 259 -19.44 9.37 -1.12
N GLU A 260 -19.70 10.42 -1.89
CA GLU A 260 -18.77 11.55 -2.08
C GLU A 260 -18.44 12.23 -0.74
N LYS A 261 -19.45 12.61 0.05
CA LYS A 261 -19.27 13.25 1.36
C LYS A 261 -18.44 12.41 2.32
N VAL A 262 -18.62 11.09 2.34
CA VAL A 262 -17.82 10.19 3.19
C VAL A 262 -16.36 10.13 2.73
N TRP A 263 -16.09 10.02 1.43
CA TRP A 263 -14.71 10.01 0.93
C TRP A 263 -14.00 11.34 1.17
N ASP A 264 -14.62 12.49 0.88
CA ASP A 264 -14.02 13.80 1.14
C ASP A 264 -13.79 14.06 2.63
N ARG A 265 -14.55 13.39 3.52
CA ARG A 265 -14.34 13.46 4.97
C ARG A 265 -13.15 12.61 5.42
N ILE A 266 -13.02 11.36 5.00
CA ILE A 266 -11.99 10.41 5.51
C ILE A 266 -10.71 10.34 4.68
N ALA A 267 -10.75 10.75 3.42
CA ALA A 267 -9.64 10.78 2.47
C ALA A 267 -9.82 11.95 1.47
N PRO A 268 -9.62 13.21 1.91
CA PRO A 268 -9.90 14.41 1.11
C PRO A 268 -9.26 14.37 -0.29
N GLY A 269 -10.04 14.67 -1.33
CA GLY A 269 -9.56 14.73 -2.72
C GLY A 269 -9.28 13.39 -3.39
N LEU A 270 -9.55 12.26 -2.72
CA LEU A 270 -9.43 10.90 -3.28
C LEU A 270 -10.33 10.69 -4.50
N ALA A 271 -11.51 11.32 -4.49
CA ALA A 271 -12.48 11.31 -5.59
C ALA A 271 -12.34 12.53 -6.54
N SER A 272 -11.18 13.20 -6.53
CA SER A 272 -10.90 14.33 -7.43
C SER A 272 -9.41 14.37 -7.85
N GLN A 273 -8.63 15.33 -7.36
CA GLN A 273 -7.26 15.62 -7.80
C GLN A 273 -6.24 14.51 -7.50
N PHE A 274 -6.52 13.62 -6.53
CA PHE A 274 -5.65 12.50 -6.18
C PHE A 274 -6.11 11.15 -6.76
N ASP A 275 -7.24 11.10 -7.47
CA ASP A 275 -7.69 9.89 -8.18
C ASP A 275 -6.68 9.50 -9.27
N SER A 276 -6.61 8.20 -9.57
CA SER A 276 -5.72 7.59 -10.56
C SER A 276 -5.57 8.27 -11.93
N PRO A 277 -6.58 8.93 -12.54
CA PRO A 277 -6.37 9.63 -13.81
C PRO A 277 -5.40 10.80 -13.68
N TYR A 278 -4.96 11.12 -12.46
CA TYR A 278 -3.96 12.12 -12.11
C TYR A 278 -2.80 11.48 -11.31
N SER A 279 -3.05 10.48 -10.46
CA SER A 279 -2.01 9.85 -9.62
C SER A 279 -1.21 8.69 -10.26
N ILE A 280 -1.70 7.96 -11.27
CA ILE A 280 -0.82 7.01 -12.01
C ILE A 280 0.22 7.74 -12.88
N PRO A 281 -0.15 8.72 -13.72
CA PRO A 281 0.79 9.29 -14.70
C PRO A 281 2.03 9.95 -14.07
N ILE A 282 1.94 10.40 -12.81
CA ILE A 282 3.03 11.09 -12.10
C ILE A 282 4.09 10.17 -11.47
N ILE A 283 3.95 8.84 -11.61
CA ILE A 283 4.94 7.84 -11.18
C ILE A 283 6.15 7.84 -12.12
N ALA A 284 5.87 8.02 -13.42
CA ALA A 284 6.84 7.92 -14.50
C ALA A 284 8.04 8.86 -14.24
N PRO A 285 9.29 8.40 -14.45
CA PRO A 285 9.68 7.19 -15.16
C PRO A 285 9.86 5.93 -14.29
N ARG A 286 9.52 5.95 -12.99
CA ARG A 286 9.81 4.83 -12.07
C ARG A 286 9.01 3.57 -12.43
N PRO A 287 9.58 2.36 -12.27
CA PRO A 287 8.89 1.10 -12.58
C PRO A 287 7.54 0.93 -11.89
N LEU A 288 6.56 0.43 -12.64
CA LEU A 288 5.21 0.18 -12.18
C LEU A 288 4.61 -1.09 -12.80
N LEU A 289 4.17 -1.99 -11.93
CA LEU A 289 3.25 -3.06 -12.25
C LEU A 289 1.88 -2.78 -11.63
N ILE A 290 0.81 -3.04 -12.38
CA ILE A 290 -0.58 -3.12 -11.91
C ILE A 290 -1.11 -4.51 -12.22
N LEU A 291 -1.67 -5.16 -11.20
CA LEU A 291 -2.31 -6.47 -11.27
C LEU A 291 -3.75 -6.32 -10.78
N ASN A 292 -4.72 -6.89 -11.50
CA ASN A 292 -6.14 -6.78 -11.19
C ASN A 292 -6.87 -8.04 -11.70
N GLY A 293 -7.86 -8.55 -10.96
CA GLY A 293 -8.81 -9.51 -11.51
C GLY A 293 -9.73 -8.82 -12.54
N ALA A 294 -10.02 -9.42 -13.68
CA ALA A 294 -10.85 -8.79 -14.71
C ALA A 294 -12.29 -8.56 -14.24
N GLU A 295 -12.76 -9.38 -13.29
CA GLU A 295 -14.10 -9.37 -12.74
C GLU A 295 -14.14 -8.81 -11.30
N ASP A 296 -13.08 -8.14 -10.82
CA ASP A 296 -13.03 -7.53 -9.49
C ASP A 296 -14.09 -6.40 -9.34
N PRO A 297 -15.15 -6.57 -8.51
CA PRO A 297 -16.20 -5.56 -8.33
C PRO A 297 -15.73 -4.34 -7.52
N ARG A 298 -14.54 -4.38 -6.89
CA ARG A 298 -13.91 -3.26 -6.20
C ARG A 298 -13.04 -2.44 -7.15
N CYS A 299 -12.57 -3.02 -8.25
CA CYS A 299 -11.73 -2.40 -9.27
C CYS A 299 -12.16 -2.78 -10.71
N PRO A 300 -13.36 -2.37 -11.17
CA PRO A 300 -13.86 -2.78 -12.49
C PRO A 300 -13.01 -2.22 -13.65
N LEU A 301 -12.72 -3.04 -14.68
CA LEU A 301 -11.77 -2.69 -15.75
C LEU A 301 -12.06 -1.37 -16.48
N ALA A 302 -13.34 -1.03 -16.72
CA ALA A 302 -13.71 0.23 -17.36
C ALA A 302 -13.30 1.48 -16.54
N GLY A 303 -13.15 1.34 -15.22
CA GLY A 303 -12.56 2.37 -14.35
C GLY A 303 -11.03 2.42 -14.39
N LEU A 304 -10.38 1.44 -15.03
CA LEU A 304 -8.94 1.36 -15.21
C LEU A 304 -8.48 1.88 -16.59
N GLU A 305 -9.35 1.85 -17.61
CA GLU A 305 -9.03 2.29 -18.99
C GLU A 305 -8.41 3.69 -19.06
N ASN A 306 -9.09 4.71 -18.50
CA ASN A 306 -8.62 6.09 -18.48
C ASN A 306 -7.27 6.26 -17.77
N PRO A 307 -7.08 5.80 -16.51
CA PRO A 307 -5.82 5.97 -15.83
C PRO A 307 -4.68 5.09 -16.39
N VAL A 308 -4.95 3.89 -16.94
CA VAL A 308 -3.97 3.08 -17.68
C VAL A 308 -3.54 3.75 -18.98
N SER A 309 -4.48 4.29 -19.77
CA SER A 309 -4.18 5.05 -20.98
C SER A 309 -3.30 6.27 -20.69
N LYS A 310 -3.61 7.03 -19.63
CA LYS A 310 -2.78 8.18 -19.22
C LYS A 310 -1.42 7.76 -18.69
N ALA A 311 -1.30 6.59 -18.06
CA ALA A 311 0.00 6.03 -17.69
C ALA A 311 0.84 5.75 -18.95
N ILE A 312 0.30 5.01 -19.94
CA ILE A 312 0.97 4.74 -21.22
C ILE A 312 1.43 6.05 -21.88
N GLN A 313 0.59 7.09 -21.89
CA GLN A 313 0.96 8.41 -22.43
C GLN A 313 2.13 9.06 -21.67
N ALA A 314 2.16 9.01 -20.33
CA ALA A 314 3.22 9.62 -19.53
C ALA A 314 4.56 8.87 -19.62
N TYR A 315 4.53 7.53 -19.55
CA TYR A 315 5.73 6.71 -19.76
C TYR A 315 6.23 6.81 -21.22
N GLY A 316 5.33 6.96 -22.20
CA GLY A 316 5.67 7.23 -23.59
C GLY A 316 6.38 8.58 -23.80
N LYS A 317 5.85 9.66 -23.22
CA LYS A 317 6.47 11.01 -23.24
C LYS A 317 7.83 11.08 -22.54
N LEU A 318 8.14 10.12 -21.67
CA LEU A 318 9.44 9.98 -21.00
C LEU A 318 10.31 8.87 -21.59
N HIS A 319 9.90 8.29 -22.74
CA HIS A 319 10.60 7.22 -23.46
C HIS A 319 10.93 5.97 -22.61
N CYS A 320 10.04 5.61 -21.68
CA CYS A 320 10.23 4.52 -20.73
C CYS A 320 9.00 3.60 -20.61
N LEU A 321 8.29 3.33 -21.72
CA LEU A 321 7.11 2.44 -21.74
C LEU A 321 7.35 1.08 -21.07
N ASP A 322 8.56 0.52 -21.22
CA ASP A 322 8.98 -0.74 -20.61
C ASP A 322 8.96 -0.74 -19.07
N ASN A 323 8.90 0.44 -18.44
CA ASN A 323 8.76 0.64 -17.00
C ASN A 323 7.28 0.65 -16.55
N PHE A 324 6.31 0.42 -17.44
CA PHE A 324 4.90 0.25 -17.09
C PHE A 324 4.33 -1.06 -17.63
N LYS A 325 3.68 -1.83 -16.74
CA LYS A 325 2.89 -3.02 -17.10
C LYS A 325 1.56 -3.02 -16.35
N PHE A 326 0.48 -3.35 -17.06
CA PHE A 326 -0.83 -3.64 -16.50
C PHE A 326 -1.26 -5.04 -16.93
N VAL A 327 -1.79 -5.82 -15.99
CA VAL A 327 -2.38 -7.14 -16.24
C VAL A 327 -3.78 -7.18 -15.62
N ALA A 328 -4.77 -7.48 -16.47
CA ALA A 328 -6.09 -7.92 -16.05
C ALA A 328 -6.16 -9.45 -16.22
N GLU A 329 -6.40 -10.19 -15.14
CA GLU A 329 -6.45 -11.65 -15.14
C GLU A 329 -7.90 -12.15 -15.35
N PRO A 330 -8.24 -12.82 -16.47
CA PRO A 330 -9.62 -13.23 -16.76
C PRO A 330 -10.14 -14.33 -15.83
N GLY A 331 -11.42 -14.25 -15.45
CA GLY A 331 -12.08 -15.20 -14.54
C GLY A 331 -11.74 -15.00 -13.06
N ILE A 332 -11.16 -13.85 -12.67
CA ILE A 332 -10.65 -13.55 -11.34
C ILE A 332 -11.37 -12.34 -10.74
N GLY A 333 -11.99 -12.55 -9.58
CA GLY A 333 -12.60 -11.49 -8.77
C GLY A 333 -11.59 -10.79 -7.85
N HIS A 334 -12.05 -10.33 -6.68
CA HIS A 334 -11.18 -9.66 -5.70
C HIS A 334 -10.34 -10.66 -4.88
N GLN A 335 -9.31 -11.24 -5.49
CA GLN A 335 -8.41 -12.20 -4.86
C GLN A 335 -6.98 -12.10 -5.40
N ILE A 336 -6.03 -12.61 -4.61
CA ILE A 336 -4.64 -12.84 -5.03
C ILE A 336 -4.54 -14.16 -5.80
N THR A 337 -3.64 -14.27 -6.77
CA THR A 337 -3.41 -15.50 -7.55
C THR A 337 -1.93 -15.86 -7.63
N ARG A 338 -1.62 -17.13 -7.94
CA ARG A 338 -0.24 -17.60 -8.12
C ARG A 338 0.47 -16.87 -9.27
N LEU A 339 -0.28 -16.52 -10.34
CA LEU A 339 0.22 -15.69 -11.43
C LEU A 339 0.63 -14.29 -10.94
N GLN A 340 -0.24 -13.62 -10.19
CA GLN A 340 0.02 -12.27 -9.68
C GLN A 340 1.23 -12.23 -8.73
N VAL A 341 1.36 -13.23 -7.86
CA VAL A 341 2.51 -13.38 -6.95
C VAL A 341 3.81 -13.53 -7.75
N LYS A 342 3.83 -14.42 -8.75
CA LYS A 342 4.98 -14.62 -9.64
C LYS A 342 5.35 -13.33 -10.39
N GLU A 343 4.39 -12.74 -11.09
CA GLU A 343 4.57 -11.53 -11.91
C GLU A 343 5.09 -10.33 -11.10
N SER A 344 4.58 -10.14 -9.88
CA SER A 344 5.09 -9.15 -8.93
C SER A 344 6.57 -9.40 -8.62
N SER A 345 6.94 -10.66 -8.33
CA SER A 345 8.31 -11.03 -7.99
C SER A 345 9.29 -10.87 -9.16
N ASP A 346 8.90 -11.26 -10.37
CA ASP A 346 9.72 -11.14 -11.57
C ASP A 346 9.93 -9.67 -11.96
N TRP A 347 8.94 -8.82 -11.69
CA TRP A 347 9.05 -7.38 -11.88
C TRP A 347 10.04 -6.73 -10.91
N PHE A 348 10.08 -7.15 -9.64
CA PHE A 348 11.09 -6.66 -8.70
C PHE A 348 12.49 -7.19 -9.01
N ASP A 349 12.63 -8.45 -9.45
CA ASP A 349 13.91 -8.99 -9.92
C ASP A 349 14.45 -8.15 -11.09
N ARG A 350 13.61 -7.85 -12.09
CA ARG A 350 13.96 -7.06 -13.28
C ARG A 350 14.49 -5.65 -12.99
N PHE A 351 14.06 -5.02 -11.89
CA PHE A 351 14.31 -3.60 -11.63
C PHE A 351 15.12 -3.29 -10.35
N LEU A 352 15.33 -4.25 -9.45
CA LEU A 352 16.05 -4.04 -8.18
C LEU A 352 17.25 -4.97 -7.98
N LYS A 353 17.43 -6.01 -8.79
CA LYS A 353 18.68 -6.79 -8.80
C LYS A 353 19.77 -6.09 -9.64
N PRO A 354 21.06 -6.36 -9.37
CA PRO A 354 22.17 -5.89 -10.19
C PRO A 354 22.16 -6.46 -11.61
#